data_AF-A0A2D4H2Q6-F1
#
_entry.id   AF-A0A2D4H2Q6-F1
#
_cell.length_a   1.000
_cell.length_b   1.000
_cell.length_c   1.000
_cell.angle_alpha   90.00
_cell.angle_beta   90.00
_cell.angle_gamma   90.00
#
_symmetry.space_group_name_H-M   'P 1'
#
loop_
_entity.id
_entity.type
_entity.pdbx_description
1 polymer ?
#
loop_
_entity_poly.entity_id
_entity_poly.type
_entity_poly.pdbx_seq_one_letter_code
_entity_poly.pdbx_strand_id
1 'polypeptide(L)'
;RALTDYLDYIHAPRLADYRCPLLLYADDAAIRSFSQMGLLGALKILSNYCCANQLSINHSKSKIMIFSRSRKIYQWKLDGIPVEQVHRFQYLGILFQSKAKWLAQVKSL
;
A
#
# COMPACT_ATOMS: atom_id res chain seq x y z
N ARG A 1 5.48 -5.46 23.17
CA ARG A 1 6.86 -5.54 22.65
C ARG A 1 6.86 -6.11 21.23
N ALA A 2 6.54 -7.40 21.01
CA ALA A 2 6.52 -8.00 19.66
C ALA A 2 5.73 -7.24 18.57
N LEU A 3 4.49 -6.79 18.84
CA LEU A 3 3.69 -6.02 17.88
C LEU A 3 4.29 -4.63 17.57
N THR A 4 4.91 -4.00 18.57
CA THR A 4 5.54 -2.68 18.42
C THR A 4 6.77 -2.77 17.52
N ASP A 5 7.58 -3.80 17.73
CA ASP A 5 8.78 -4.09 16.94
C ASP A 5 8.43 -4.41 15.47
N TYR A 6 7.33 -5.15 15.24
CA TYR A 6 6.80 -5.41 13.90
C TYR A 6 6.34 -4.14 13.17
N LEU A 7 5.65 -3.24 13.87
CA LEU A 7 5.21 -1.98 13.28
C LEU A 7 6.37 -1.03 12.96
N ASP A 8 7.47 -1.11 13.72
CA ASP A 8 8.70 -0.39 13.41
C ASP A 8 9.38 -0.93 12.14
N TYR A 9 9.40 -2.26 11.96
CA TYR A 9 9.93 -2.88 10.74
C TYR A 9 9.17 -2.48 9.45
N ILE A 10 7.85 -2.24 9.56
CA ILE A 10 7.02 -1.84 8.41
C ILE A 10 7.29 -0.38 7.99
N HIS A 11 7.96 0.43 8.80
CA HIS A 11 8.11 1.88 8.57
C HIS A 11 6.78 2.57 8.25
N ALA A 12 5.77 2.28 9.09
CA ALA A 12 4.41 2.73 8.89
C ALA A 12 4.29 4.26 8.99
N PRO A 13 3.49 4.91 8.12
CA PRO A 13 3.15 6.32 8.31
C PRO A 13 2.35 6.53 9.59
N ARG A 14 2.42 7.74 10.14
CA ARG A 14 1.68 8.14 11.34
C ARG A 14 0.56 9.12 11.00
N LEU A 15 -0.57 8.97 11.66
CA LEU A 15 -1.65 9.95 11.72
C LEU A 15 -1.81 10.35 13.18
N ALA A 16 -1.48 11.61 13.49
CA ALA A 16 -1.21 12.04 14.87
C ALA A 16 -0.22 11.07 15.54
N ASP A 17 -0.55 10.54 16.71
CA ASP A 17 0.31 9.64 17.47
C ASP A 17 0.17 8.16 17.07
N TYR A 18 -0.71 7.84 16.12
CA TYR A 18 -1.02 6.47 15.74
C TYR A 18 -0.33 6.05 14.44
N ARG A 19 0.35 4.90 14.48
CA ARG A 19 0.85 4.25 13.26
C ARG A 19 -0.32 3.69 12.46
N CYS A 20 -0.38 4.03 11.18
CA CYS A 20 -1.49 3.66 10.30
C CYS A 20 -0.97 3.00 9.01
N PRO A 21 -0.39 1.79 9.08
CA PRO A 21 0.10 1.09 7.91
C PRO A 21 -1.02 0.60 6.98
N LEU A 22 -2.24 0.42 7.51
CA LEU A 22 -3.33 -0.23 6.81
C LEU A 22 -4.61 0.61 6.92
N LEU A 23 -5.32 0.75 5.80
CA LEU A 23 -6.70 1.24 5.72
C LEU A 23 -7.56 0.12 5.13
N LEU A 24 -8.72 -0.14 5.74
CA LEU A 24 -9.66 -1.15 5.29
C LEU A 24 -11.00 -0.48 4.99
N TYR A 25 -11.60 -0.84 3.86
CA TYR A 25 -12.95 -0.43 3.51
C TYR A 25 -13.62 -1.55 2.71
N ALA A 26 -14.67 -2.15 3.26
CA ALA A 26 -15.30 -3.35 2.69
C ALA A 26 -14.25 -4.44 2.40
N ASP A 27 -14.13 -4.88 1.14
CA ASP A 27 -13.16 -5.85 0.66
C ASP A 27 -11.81 -5.23 0.22
N ASP A 28 -11.72 -3.90 0.17
CA ASP A 28 -10.51 -3.19 -0.23
C ASP A 28 -9.57 -2.92 0.95
N ALA A 29 -8.29 -3.21 0.74
CA ALA A 29 -7.19 -2.91 1.67
C ALA A 29 -6.15 -2.00 1.02
N ALA A 30 -5.78 -0.91 1.70
CA ALA A 30 -4.68 -0.03 1.29
C ALA A 30 -3.55 -0.06 2.32
N ILE A 31 -2.39 -0.57 1.91
CA ILE A 31 -1.19 -0.67 2.75
C ILE A 31 -0.19 0.43 2.39
N ARG A 32 0.44 1.03 3.41
CA ARG A 32 1.34 2.17 3.28
C ARG A 32 2.59 1.99 4.13
N SER A 33 3.73 2.41 3.59
CA SER A 33 5.03 2.41 4.25
C SER A 33 5.90 3.54 3.66
N PHE A 34 6.83 4.07 4.44
CA PHE A 34 7.84 5.02 3.96
C PHE A 34 9.00 4.38 3.20
N SER A 35 9.13 3.05 3.24
CA SER A 35 10.23 2.37 2.54
C SER A 35 9.75 1.16 1.75
N GLN A 36 10.51 0.82 0.70
CA GLN A 36 10.27 -0.37 -0.10
C GLN A 36 10.31 -1.64 0.75
N MET A 37 11.32 -1.76 1.61
CA MET A 37 11.47 -2.92 2.50
C MET A 37 10.31 -3.04 3.48
N GLY A 38 9.86 -1.91 4.05
CA GLY A 38 8.73 -1.88 4.96
C GLY A 38 7.42 -2.28 4.26
N LEU A 39 7.20 -1.82 3.03
CA LEU A 39 6.04 -2.20 2.23
C LEU A 39 6.06 -3.69 1.88
N LEU A 40 7.20 -4.24 1.47
CA LEU A 40 7.36 -5.68 1.20
C LEU A 40 7.06 -6.53 2.45
N GLY A 41 7.53 -6.09 3.62
CA GLY A 41 7.22 -6.71 4.90
C GLY A 41 5.72 -6.71 5.20
N ALA A 42 5.05 -5.57 5.03
CA ALA A 42 3.62 -5.44 5.24
C ALA A 42 2.79 -6.28 4.27
N LEU A 43 3.17 -6.34 2.99
CA LEU A 43 2.53 -7.19 1.99
C LEU A 43 2.63 -8.68 2.35
N LYS A 44 3.80 -9.12 2.84
CA LYS A 44 3.98 -10.50 3.32
C LYS A 44 3.08 -10.81 4.51
N ILE A 45 2.93 -9.87 5.44
CA ILE A 45 2.05 -10.03 6.60
C ILE A 45 0.58 -10.12 6.15
N LEU A 46 0.14 -9.25 5.23
CA LEU A 46 -1.20 -9.30 4.66
C LEU A 46 -1.47 -10.65 3.98
N SER A 47 -0.55 -11.10 3.12
CA SER A 47 -0.68 -12.38 2.44
C SER A 47 -0.81 -13.55 3.43
N ASN A 48 0.08 -13.61 4.43
CA ASN A 48 0.02 -14.65 5.46
C ASN A 48 -1.32 -14.62 6.21
N TYR A 49 -1.82 -13.42 6.53
CA TYR A 49 -3.13 -13.25 7.16
C TYR A 49 -4.26 -13.75 6.25
N CYS A 50 -4.27 -13.37 4.97
CA CYS A 50 -5.28 -13.82 4.02
C CYS A 50 -5.28 -15.34 3.88
N CYS A 51 -4.10 -15.94 3.70
CA CYS A 51 -3.92 -17.39 3.60
C CYS A 51 -4.44 -18.12 4.85
N ALA A 52 -4.07 -17.66 6.05
CA ALA A 52 -4.52 -18.26 7.31
C ALA A 52 -6.04 -18.20 7.51
N ASN A 53 -6.70 -17.18 6.95
CA ASN A 53 -8.14 -16.94 7.11
C ASN A 53 -8.95 -17.33 5.85
N GLN A 54 -8.38 -18.10 4.93
CA GLN A 54 -9.03 -18.52 3.67
C GLN A 54 -9.57 -17.35 2.82
N LEU A 55 -8.91 -16.20 2.89
CA LEU A 55 -9.16 -15.04 2.03
C LEU A 55 -8.23 -15.10 0.80
N SER A 56 -8.74 -14.73 -0.36
CA SER A 56 -7.94 -14.67 -1.59
C SER A 56 -7.65 -13.23 -1.98
N ILE A 57 -6.39 -12.94 -2.30
CA ILE A 57 -5.99 -11.63 -2.83
C ILE A 57 -6.20 -11.62 -4.34
N ASN A 58 -6.88 -10.59 -4.84
CA ASN A 58 -7.01 -10.38 -6.28
C ASN A 58 -5.75 -9.72 -6.84
N HIS A 59 -4.78 -10.53 -7.29
CA HIS A 59 -3.50 -10.04 -7.82
C HIS A 59 -3.62 -9.13 -9.04
N SER A 60 -4.63 -9.34 -9.91
CA SER A 60 -4.80 -8.52 -11.12
C SER A 60 -5.31 -7.11 -10.82
N LYS A 61 -6.14 -6.96 -9.78
CA LYS A 61 -6.62 -5.67 -9.26
C LYS A 61 -5.65 -5.00 -8.31
N SER A 62 -4.74 -5.76 -7.67
CA SER A 62 -3.74 -5.22 -6.77
C SER A 62 -2.69 -4.38 -7.52
N LYS A 63 -2.44 -3.16 -7.05
CA LYS A 63 -1.47 -2.22 -7.66
C LYS A 63 -0.59 -1.61 -6.58
N ILE A 64 0.62 -1.20 -6.95
CA ILE A 64 1.53 -0.46 -6.06
C ILE A 64 1.76 0.94 -6.63
N MET A 65 1.66 1.96 -5.77
CA MET A 65 2.00 3.34 -6.13
C MET A 65 3.11 3.85 -5.23
N ILE A 66 4.14 4.43 -5.84
CA ILE A 66 5.25 5.05 -5.12
C ILE A 66 5.14 6.56 -5.23
N PHE A 67 5.05 7.22 -4.07
CA PHE A 67 5.08 8.67 -3.97
C PHE A 67 6.53 9.15 -3.89
N SER A 68 6.97 9.89 -4.92
CA SER A 68 8.32 10.45 -4.96
C SER A 68 8.41 11.64 -5.91
N ARG A 69 9.35 12.57 -5.64
CA ARG A 69 9.61 13.73 -6.52
C ARG A 69 10.23 13.30 -7.86
N SER A 70 11.17 12.36 -7.81
CA SER A 70 11.78 11.71 -8.99
C SER A 70 11.08 10.39 -9.30
N ARG A 71 11.19 9.91 -10.54
CA ARG A 71 10.62 8.60 -10.93
C ARG A 71 11.46 7.49 -10.29
N LYS A 72 10.84 6.67 -9.46
CA LYS A 72 11.41 5.45 -8.90
C LYS A 72 10.62 4.27 -9.45
N ILE A 73 11.30 3.26 -9.99
CA ILE A 73 10.68 2.04 -10.52
C ILE A 73 11.32 0.87 -9.80
N TYR A 74 10.49 0.00 -9.25
CA TYR A 74 10.92 -1.22 -8.60
C TYR A 74 10.15 -2.40 -9.19
N GLN A 75 10.75 -3.58 -9.07
CA GLN A 75 10.05 -4.83 -9.32
C GLN A 75 9.35 -5.24 -8.05
N TRP A 76 8.04 -5.47 -8.14
CA TRP A 76 7.21 -5.87 -7.03
C TRP A 76 6.66 -7.26 -7.24
N LYS A 77 6.55 -8.01 -6.15
CA LYS A 77 5.90 -9.31 -6.13
C LYS A 77 5.01 -9.42 -4.90
N LEU A 78 3.84 -10.00 -5.08
CA LEU A 78 2.92 -10.41 -4.03
C LEU A 78 2.64 -11.89 -4.26
N ASP A 79 2.98 -12.73 -3.28
CA ASP A 79 2.88 -14.20 -3.39
C ASP A 79 3.65 -14.78 -4.59
N GLY A 80 4.80 -14.17 -4.88
CA GLY A 80 5.62 -14.53 -6.04
C GLY A 80 5.11 -13.99 -7.38
N ILE A 81 3.87 -13.48 -7.43
CA ILE A 81 3.24 -12.96 -8.64
C ILE A 81 3.63 -11.48 -8.84
N PRO A 82 4.08 -11.06 -10.03
CA PRO A 82 4.40 -9.67 -10.31
C PRO A 82 3.22 -8.73 -10.08
N VAL A 83 3.46 -7.60 -9.40
CA VAL A 83 2.46 -6.55 -9.17
C VAL A 83 2.85 -5.30 -9.93
N GLU A 84 1.89 -4.71 -10.64
CA GLU A 84 2.11 -3.51 -11.43
C GLU A 84 2.34 -2.29 -10.54
N GLN A 85 3.40 -1.53 -10.84
CA GLN A 85 3.63 -0.23 -10.25
C GLN A 85 2.98 0.87 -11.10
N VAL A 86 1.98 1.56 -10.56
CA VAL A 86 1.18 2.58 -11.26
C VAL A 86 1.55 4.00 -10.86
N HIS A 87 1.27 4.95 -11.77
CA HIS A 87 1.44 6.39 -11.52
C HIS A 87 0.15 7.08 -11.06
N ARG A 88 -1.00 6.48 -11.36
CA ARG A 88 -2.33 6.96 -10.98
C ARG A 88 -3.18 5.78 -10.54
N PHE A 89 -4.02 6.00 -9.53
CA PHE A 89 -4.88 4.97 -8.98
C PHE A 89 -6.09 5.64 -8.33
N GLN A 90 -7.28 5.12 -8.58
CA GLN A 90 -8.50 5.59 -7.95
C GLN A 90 -8.79 4.71 -6.74
N TYR A 91 -8.98 5.32 -5.57
CA TYR A 91 -9.33 4.63 -4.34
C TYR A 91 -10.45 5.39 -3.65
N LEU A 92 -11.59 4.73 -3.42
CA LEU A 92 -12.81 5.30 -2.82
C LEU A 92 -13.26 6.61 -3.50
N GLY A 93 -13.23 6.65 -4.84
CA GLY A 93 -13.59 7.84 -5.62
C GLY A 93 -12.51 8.91 -5.74
N ILE A 94 -11.42 8.84 -4.95
CA ILE A 94 -10.34 9.82 -4.98
C ILE A 94 -9.22 9.35 -5.91
N LEU A 95 -8.81 10.21 -6.85
CA LEU A 95 -7.71 9.94 -7.77
C LEU A 95 -6.35 10.30 -7.15
N PHE A 96 -5.53 9.30 -6.83
CA PHE A 96 -4.16 9.50 -6.38
C PHE A 96 -3.19 9.59 -7.56
N GLN A 97 -2.16 10.42 -7.41
CA GLN A 97 -1.05 10.52 -8.37
C GLN A 97 0.29 10.48 -7.64
N SER A 98 1.28 9.80 -8.22
CA SER A 98 2.60 9.60 -7.61
C SER A 98 3.36 10.90 -7.29
N LYS A 99 3.02 12.01 -7.94
CA LYS A 99 3.60 13.34 -7.69
C LYS A 99 2.80 14.20 -6.70
N ALA A 100 1.73 13.66 -6.12
CA ALA A 100 0.87 14.32 -5.13
C ALA A 100 0.39 15.73 -5.54
N LYS A 101 0.07 15.95 -6.82
CA LYS A 101 -0.47 17.23 -7.31
C LYS A 101 -1.97 17.34 -6.97
N TRP A 102 -2.31 18.26 -6.07
CA TRP A 102 -3.68 18.51 -5.59
C TRP A 102 -4.70 18.79 -6.71
N LEU A 103 -4.33 19.59 -7.72
CA LEU A 103 -5.25 20.01 -8.79
C LEU A 103 -5.88 18.86 -9.59
N ALA A 104 -5.25 17.70 -9.63
CA ALA A 104 -5.78 16.56 -10.35
C ALA A 104 -6.77 15.72 -9.53
N GLN A 105 -6.79 15.89 -8.20
CA GLN A 105 -7.76 15.25 -7.31
C GLN A 105 -9.13 15.94 -7.37
N VAL A 106 -9.14 17.27 -7.48
CA VAL A 106 -10.37 18.09 -7.51
C VAL A 106 -11.17 17.89 -8.81
N LYS A 107 -10.50 17.54 -9.92
CA LYS A 107 -11.16 17.34 -11.23
C LYS A 107 -11.84 15.97 -11.40
N SER A 108 -11.60 15.01 -10.49
CA SER A 108 -12.23 13.69 -10.56
C SER A 108 -13.47 13.56 -9.69
N LEU A 109 -13.86 14.65 -9.00
CA LEU A 109 -15.14 14.83 -8.32
C LEU A 109 -16.07 15.62 -9.24
#